data_AF-A0A8D8D8P7-F1
#
_entry.id   AF-A0A8D8D8P7-F1
#
_cell.length_a   1.000
_cell.length_b   1.000
_cell.length_c   1.000
_cell.angle_alpha   90.00
_cell.angle_beta   90.00
_cell.angle_gamma   90.00
#
_symmetry.space_group_name_H-M   'P 1'
#
loop_
_entity.id
_entity.type
_entity.pdbx_description
1 polymer ?
#
loop_
_entity_poly.entity_id
_entity_poly.type
_entity_poly.pdbx_seq_one_letter_code
_entity_poly.pdbx_strand_id
1 'polypeptide(L)'
;LEGLQEITPSGLVEYVRNYTNWDLIGTRMRGEWPLSMWDTFRYSWQLCDATLEDKETLDILGRKFDLLILDGAFPECALGLAYRLGAPYMYINTVGFYTGTLSLAGNPGPYSVTPIFFRPFTDEMGFFDRIGNLGYHLMLQSVFMPAMTVLQAVVRRHLGSDVPNLMDMSRNVS
;
A
#
# COMPACT_ATOMS: atom_id res chain seq x y z
N LEU A 1 -2.31 23.20 18.09
CA LEU A 1 -1.28 22.41 18.79
C LEU A 1 0.06 22.98 18.40
N GLU A 2 0.83 23.49 19.35
CA GLU A 2 2.17 24.05 19.07
C GLU A 2 3.09 22.91 18.60
N GLY A 3 3.82 23.12 17.49
CA GLY A 3 4.70 22.11 16.90
C GLY A 3 4.05 21.09 15.94
N LEU A 4 2.71 21.11 15.78
CA LEU A 4 2.04 20.27 14.77
C LEU A 4 2.00 21.01 13.42
N GLN A 5 2.58 20.41 12.40
CA GLN A 5 2.39 20.83 11.01
C GLN A 5 1.69 19.73 10.23
N GLU A 6 0.59 20.08 9.58
CA GLU A 6 -0.12 19.24 8.64
C GLU A 6 0.33 19.57 7.22
N ILE A 7 0.68 18.53 6.45
CA ILE A 7 1.04 18.65 5.03
C ILE A 7 0.01 17.83 4.27
N THR A 8 -0.73 18.46 3.36
CA THR A 8 -1.81 17.81 2.61
C THR A 8 -1.73 18.24 1.16
N PRO A 9 -0.96 17.51 0.33
CA PRO A 9 -0.77 17.86 -1.07
C PRO A 9 -2.09 17.84 -1.82
N SER A 10 -2.45 18.95 -2.46
CA SER A 10 -3.74 19.06 -3.15
C SER A 10 -3.87 18.05 -4.30
N GLY A 11 -2.77 17.78 -5.01
CA GLY A 11 -2.72 16.78 -6.09
C GLY A 11 -2.99 15.36 -5.58
N LEU A 12 -2.44 15.02 -4.41
CA LEU A 12 -2.71 13.74 -3.75
C LEU A 12 -4.19 13.63 -3.34
N VAL A 13 -4.74 14.69 -2.72
CA VAL A 13 -6.15 14.72 -2.32
C VAL A 13 -7.08 14.55 -3.50
N GLU A 14 -6.82 15.26 -4.61
CA GLU A 14 -7.60 15.15 -5.83
C GLU A 14 -7.52 13.75 -6.44
N TYR A 15 -6.31 13.18 -6.50
CA TYR A 15 -6.09 11.82 -6.97
C TYR A 15 -6.93 10.81 -6.17
N VAL A 16 -6.82 10.84 -4.83
CA VAL A 16 -7.51 9.90 -3.94
C VAL A 16 -9.03 10.07 -4.01
N ARG A 17 -9.54 11.32 -4.03
CA ARG A 17 -10.98 11.59 -4.14
C ARG A 17 -11.57 11.05 -5.43
N ASN A 18 -10.84 11.15 -6.53
CA ASN A 18 -11.29 10.73 -7.85
C ASN A 18 -10.98 9.26 -8.16
N TYR A 19 -10.26 8.55 -7.29
CA TYR A 19 -9.82 7.19 -7.55
C TYR A 19 -10.95 6.15 -7.43
N THR A 20 -11.85 6.28 -6.45
CA THR A 20 -12.92 5.30 -6.19
C THR A 20 -14.20 5.96 -5.69
N ASN A 21 -15.33 5.24 -5.80
CA ASN A 21 -16.64 5.65 -5.28
C ASN A 21 -16.82 5.38 -3.78
N TRP A 22 -15.75 4.95 -3.08
CA TRP A 22 -15.65 4.70 -1.64
C TRP A 22 -16.53 3.56 -1.09
N ASP A 23 -17.46 2.98 -1.87
CA ASP A 23 -18.26 1.81 -1.48
C ASP A 23 -17.51 0.48 -1.68
N LEU A 24 -16.34 0.33 -1.04
CA LEU A 24 -15.55 -0.90 -1.15
C LEU A 24 -16.21 -2.07 -0.41
N ILE A 25 -16.89 -1.79 0.71
CA ILE A 25 -17.56 -2.81 1.54
C ILE A 25 -18.81 -3.34 0.85
N GLY A 26 -19.69 -2.46 0.36
CA GLY A 26 -20.90 -2.89 -0.35
C GLY A 26 -20.56 -3.70 -1.59
N THR A 27 -19.56 -3.24 -2.37
CA THR A 27 -19.10 -3.96 -3.56
C THR A 27 -18.55 -5.35 -3.21
N ARG A 28 -17.76 -5.46 -2.13
CA ARG A 28 -17.32 -6.77 -1.61
C ARG A 28 -18.51 -7.66 -1.24
N MET A 29 -19.48 -7.15 -0.49
CA MET A 29 -20.64 -7.92 -0.02
C MET A 29 -21.53 -8.41 -1.17
N ARG A 30 -21.59 -7.65 -2.27
CA ARG A 30 -22.28 -8.06 -3.50
C ARG A 30 -21.49 -9.05 -4.36
N GLY A 31 -20.23 -9.35 -4.01
CA GLY A 31 -19.34 -10.21 -4.81
C GLY A 31 -18.84 -9.54 -6.10
N GLU A 32 -19.01 -8.23 -6.19
CA GLU A 32 -18.56 -7.39 -7.29
C GLU A 32 -17.07 -7.04 -7.12
N TRP A 33 -16.45 -6.55 -8.19
CA TRP A 33 -15.08 -6.06 -8.14
C TRP A 33 -15.05 -4.63 -7.59
N PRO A 34 -14.40 -4.37 -6.43
CA PRO A 34 -14.35 -3.03 -5.85
C PRO A 34 -13.56 -2.05 -6.72
N LEU A 35 -12.57 -2.57 -7.45
CA LEU A 35 -11.70 -1.81 -8.35
C LEU A 35 -11.41 -2.66 -9.58
N SER A 36 -11.16 -2.02 -10.71
CA SER A 36 -10.66 -2.71 -11.89
C SER A 36 -9.19 -3.14 -11.67
N MET A 37 -8.73 -4.14 -12.43
CA MET A 37 -7.32 -4.55 -12.36
C MET A 37 -6.36 -3.43 -12.79
N TRP A 38 -6.78 -2.59 -13.74
CA TRP A 38 -6.01 -1.43 -14.17
C TRP A 38 -5.91 -0.37 -13.07
N ASP A 39 -7.02 -0.10 -12.38
CA ASP A 39 -7.02 0.82 -11.24
C ASP A 39 -6.15 0.28 -10.10
N THR A 40 -6.24 -1.02 -9.82
CA THR A 40 -5.41 -1.68 -8.80
C THR A 40 -3.93 -1.60 -9.15
N PHE A 41 -3.58 -1.83 -10.41
CA PHE A 41 -2.22 -1.68 -10.91
C PHE A 41 -1.77 -0.23 -10.70
N ARG A 42 -2.47 0.76 -11.27
CA ARG A 42 -2.05 2.18 -11.30
C ARG A 42 -2.02 2.93 -10.00
N TYR A 43 -2.76 2.46 -9.00
CA TYR A 43 -2.85 3.13 -7.72
C TYR A 43 -1.49 3.35 -7.09
N SER A 44 -0.68 2.29 -7.02
CA SER A 44 0.59 2.29 -6.29
C SER A 44 1.51 3.43 -6.71
N TRP A 45 1.78 3.54 -8.01
CA TRP A 45 2.77 4.48 -8.52
C TRP A 45 2.18 5.87 -8.76
N GLN A 46 0.91 6.00 -9.16
CA GLN A 46 0.32 7.34 -9.39
C GLN A 46 0.08 8.08 -8.08
N LEU A 47 -0.34 7.37 -7.03
CA LEU A 47 -0.43 7.92 -5.69
C LEU A 47 0.95 8.44 -5.24
N CYS A 48 2.00 7.66 -5.48
CA CYS A 48 3.35 8.02 -5.09
C CYS A 48 3.91 9.17 -5.92
N ASP A 49 3.65 9.19 -7.23
CA ASP A 49 4.04 10.27 -8.13
C ASP A 49 3.39 11.58 -7.67
N ALA A 50 2.07 11.58 -7.43
CA ALA A 50 1.33 12.75 -6.94
C ALA A 50 1.81 13.24 -5.56
N THR A 51 2.28 12.32 -4.70
CA THR A 51 2.84 12.65 -3.38
C THR A 51 4.24 13.27 -3.51
N LEU A 52 5.09 12.70 -4.36
CA LEU A 52 6.49 13.11 -4.50
C LEU A 52 6.70 14.27 -5.48
N GLU A 53 5.72 14.58 -6.32
CA GLU A 53 5.69 15.81 -7.14
C GLU A 53 5.42 17.07 -6.29
N ASP A 54 4.84 16.90 -5.10
CA ASP A 54 4.49 17.99 -4.22
C ASP A 54 5.71 18.54 -3.46
N LYS A 55 5.92 19.86 -3.58
CA LYS A 55 7.07 20.52 -2.97
C LYS A 55 6.99 20.56 -1.45
N GLU A 56 5.79 20.77 -0.88
CA GLU A 56 5.61 20.82 0.56
C GLU A 56 5.95 19.47 1.21
N THR A 57 5.62 18.37 0.52
CA THR A 57 6.02 17.02 0.90
C THR A 57 7.54 16.86 0.86
N LEU A 58 8.21 17.31 -0.21
CA LEU A 58 9.66 17.19 -0.30
C LEU A 58 10.42 18.13 0.67
N ASP A 59 9.81 19.23 1.12
CA ASP A 59 10.41 20.14 2.10
C ASP A 59 10.70 19.45 3.44
N ILE A 60 10.03 18.32 3.74
CA ILE A 60 10.31 17.54 4.95
C ILE A 60 11.72 16.92 4.93
N LEU A 61 12.31 16.70 3.75
CA LEU A 61 13.62 16.07 3.61
C LEU A 61 14.76 16.94 4.18
N GLY A 62 14.54 18.25 4.35
CA GLY A 62 15.47 19.15 5.02
C GLY A 62 15.40 19.10 6.55
N ARG A 63 14.49 18.29 7.12
CA ARG A 63 14.23 18.22 8.56
C ARG A 63 14.83 16.95 9.15
N LYS A 64 14.95 16.94 10.49
CA LYS A 64 15.37 15.76 11.26
C LYS A 64 14.19 15.24 12.05
N PHE A 65 14.03 13.93 12.03
CA PHE A 65 13.01 13.20 12.78
C PHE A 65 13.68 12.07 13.55
N ASP A 66 13.21 11.81 14.76
CA ASP A 66 13.69 10.69 15.58
C ASP A 66 12.95 9.38 15.28
N LEU A 67 11.71 9.48 14.79
CA LEU A 67 10.84 8.36 14.46
C LEU A 67 9.82 8.77 13.39
N LEU A 68 9.58 7.87 12.43
CA LEU A 68 8.51 8.00 11.45
C LEU A 68 7.40 6.99 11.77
N ILE A 69 6.17 7.46 11.80
CA ILE A 69 4.99 6.62 11.97
C ILE A 69 4.27 6.60 10.63
N LEU A 70 4.32 5.45 9.96
CA LEU A 70 3.80 5.29 8.61
C LEU A 70 2.49 4.50 8.66
N ASP A 71 1.54 4.84 7.79
CA ASP A 71 0.37 3.99 7.61
C ASP A 71 0.79 2.67 6.94
N GLY A 72 0.51 1.54 7.59
CA GLY A 72 0.79 0.21 7.04
C GLY A 72 -0.21 -0.24 5.96
N ALA A 73 -1.24 0.57 5.69
CA ALA A 73 -2.13 0.44 4.55
C ALA A 73 -1.46 0.96 3.27
N PHE A 74 -0.51 0.18 2.73
CA PHE A 74 0.32 0.52 1.56
C PHE A 74 1.46 1.54 1.85
N PRO A 75 2.47 1.17 2.68
CA PRO A 75 3.53 2.08 3.13
C PRO A 75 4.62 2.35 2.08
N GLU A 76 4.62 1.66 0.94
CA GLU A 76 5.80 1.50 0.08
C GLU A 76 6.33 2.81 -0.50
N CYS A 77 5.45 3.77 -0.81
CA CYS A 77 5.90 5.11 -1.21
C CYS A 77 6.61 5.86 -0.06
N ALA A 78 6.04 5.79 1.14
CA ALA A 78 6.55 6.46 2.33
C ALA A 78 7.88 5.85 2.82
N LEU A 79 8.12 4.57 2.54
CA LEU A 79 9.41 3.93 2.79
C LEU A 79 10.55 4.64 2.06
N GLY A 80 10.34 5.09 0.81
CA GLY A 80 11.32 5.88 0.09
C GLY A 80 11.72 7.16 0.83
N LEU A 81 10.73 7.86 1.40
CA LEU A 81 10.96 9.05 2.25
C LEU A 81 11.69 8.66 3.53
N ALA A 82 11.34 7.55 4.16
CA ALA A 82 12.00 7.07 5.37
C ALA A 82 13.49 6.83 5.17
N TYR A 83 13.88 6.22 4.05
CA TYR A 83 15.30 6.06 3.69
C TYR A 83 16.01 7.41 3.55
N ARG A 84 15.36 8.41 2.92
CA ARG A 84 15.97 9.74 2.74
C ARG A 84 16.09 10.53 4.03
N LEU A 85 15.12 10.39 4.93
CA LEU A 85 15.15 11.04 6.24
C LEU A 85 16.16 10.37 7.19
N GLY A 86 16.55 9.12 6.92
CA GLY A 86 17.53 8.40 7.73
C GLY A 86 17.05 8.08 9.15
N ALA A 87 15.74 8.06 9.37
CA ALA A 87 15.11 7.83 10.66
C ALA A 87 14.49 6.41 10.71
N PRO A 88 14.45 5.76 11.89
CA PRO A 88 13.70 4.53 12.07
C PRO A 88 12.20 4.79 11.85
N TYR A 89 11.48 3.74 11.46
CA TYR A 89 10.05 3.83 11.22
C TYR A 89 9.30 2.63 11.80
N MET A 90 8.04 2.88 12.15
CA MET A 90 7.07 1.88 12.58
C MET A 90 5.77 2.04 11.80
N TYR A 91 5.01 0.95 11.69
CA TYR A 91 3.69 0.99 11.07
C TYR A 91 2.58 1.18 12.10
N ILE A 92 1.62 2.01 11.75
CA ILE A 92 0.27 1.99 12.32
C ILE A 92 -0.68 1.64 11.21
N ASN A 93 -1.48 0.59 11.38
CA ASN A 93 -2.50 0.25 10.40
C ASN A 93 -3.78 1.01 10.69
N THR A 94 -4.22 1.84 9.76
CA THR A 94 -5.52 2.53 9.84
C THR A 94 -6.68 1.66 9.34
N VAL A 95 -6.37 0.55 8.67
CA VAL A 95 -7.33 -0.44 8.15
C VAL A 95 -6.97 -1.86 8.60
N GLY A 96 -7.92 -2.79 8.47
CA GLY A 96 -7.70 -4.19 8.78
C GLY A 96 -6.56 -4.81 7.95
N PHE A 97 -5.72 -5.61 8.61
CA PHE A 97 -4.64 -6.32 7.92
C PHE A 97 -5.19 -7.28 6.86
N TYR A 98 -4.64 -7.21 5.65
CA TYR A 98 -4.88 -8.18 4.60
C TYR A 98 -3.73 -9.18 4.50
N THR A 99 -3.93 -10.25 3.73
CA THR A 99 -3.02 -11.40 3.65
C THR A 99 -1.57 -11.03 3.37
N GLY A 100 -1.32 -10.02 2.52
CA GLY A 100 0.01 -9.49 2.25
C GLY A 100 0.68 -8.92 3.50
N THR A 101 0.04 -7.97 4.18
CA THR A 101 0.60 -7.32 5.38
C THR A 101 0.74 -8.31 6.55
N LEU A 102 -0.19 -9.25 6.71
CA LEU A 102 -0.06 -10.34 7.70
C LEU A 102 1.16 -11.22 7.41
N SER A 103 1.39 -11.55 6.14
CA SER A 103 2.55 -12.36 5.73
C SER A 103 3.87 -11.63 5.94
N LEU A 104 3.92 -10.30 5.81
CA LEU A 104 5.11 -9.50 6.14
C LEU A 104 5.44 -9.59 7.63
N ALA A 105 4.42 -9.66 8.50
CA ALA A 105 4.59 -9.87 9.94
C ALA A 105 4.89 -11.33 10.33
N GLY A 106 5.15 -12.21 9.35
CA GLY A 106 5.50 -13.62 9.58
C GLY A 106 4.29 -14.55 9.79
N ASN A 107 3.07 -14.08 9.58
CA ASN A 107 1.89 -14.94 9.68
C ASN A 107 1.79 -15.87 8.46
N PRO A 108 1.66 -17.19 8.65
CA PRO A 108 1.33 -18.08 7.55
C PRO A 108 -0.10 -17.79 7.07
N GLY A 109 -0.26 -17.40 5.81
CA GLY A 109 -1.57 -17.15 5.19
C GLY A 109 -1.88 -18.13 4.06
N PRO A 110 -2.13 -19.43 4.36
CA PRO A 110 -2.45 -20.38 3.30
C PRO A 110 -3.73 -19.99 2.57
N TYR A 111 -3.67 -19.91 1.25
CA TYR A 111 -4.80 -19.49 0.41
C TYR A 111 -6.01 -20.43 0.49
N SER A 112 -5.86 -21.63 1.06
CA SER A 112 -6.96 -22.58 1.27
C SER A 112 -7.82 -22.27 2.50
N VAL A 113 -7.38 -21.38 3.39
CA VAL A 113 -8.10 -21.05 4.63
C VAL A 113 -8.16 -19.55 4.91
N THR A 114 -7.32 -18.74 4.24
CA THR A 114 -7.32 -17.29 4.40
C THR A 114 -8.09 -16.62 3.25
N PRO A 115 -9.28 -16.06 3.50
CA PRO A 115 -10.10 -15.45 2.46
C PRO A 115 -9.41 -14.24 1.84
N ILE A 116 -9.51 -14.09 0.52
CA ILE A 116 -9.07 -12.88 -0.16
C ILE A 116 -9.96 -11.70 0.24
N PHE A 117 -9.34 -10.58 0.63
CA PHE A 117 -10.03 -9.49 1.33
C PHE A 117 -11.09 -8.76 0.49
N PHE A 118 -10.99 -8.79 -0.85
CA PHE A 118 -11.91 -8.10 -1.76
C PHE A 118 -13.08 -8.97 -2.25
N ARG A 119 -13.19 -10.22 -1.80
CA ARG A 119 -14.31 -11.12 -2.12
C ARG A 119 -15.15 -11.41 -0.87
N PRO A 120 -16.42 -11.85 -1.03
CA PRO A 120 -17.29 -12.20 0.09
C PRO A 120 -17.00 -13.61 0.65
N PHE A 121 -15.76 -14.10 0.55
CA PHE A 121 -15.37 -15.36 1.18
C PHE A 121 -15.19 -15.17 2.69
N THR A 122 -15.52 -16.22 3.43
CA THR A 122 -15.36 -16.34 4.88
C THR A 122 -14.37 -17.46 5.20
N ASP A 123 -14.07 -17.67 6.48
CA ASP A 123 -13.31 -18.82 6.97
C ASP A 123 -14.00 -20.17 6.69
N GLU A 124 -15.32 -20.15 6.47
CA GLU A 124 -16.13 -21.30 6.05
C GLU A 124 -16.16 -21.48 4.52
N MET A 125 -15.01 -21.87 3.92
CA MET A 125 -14.93 -22.18 2.48
C MET A 125 -15.00 -23.67 2.17
N GLY A 126 -15.88 -24.04 1.22
CA GLY A 126 -15.91 -25.38 0.60
C GLY A 126 -14.76 -25.59 -0.39
N PHE A 127 -14.65 -26.78 -0.98
CA PHE A 127 -13.54 -27.13 -1.89
C PHE A 127 -13.44 -26.19 -3.10
N PHE A 128 -14.56 -25.89 -3.77
CA PHE A 128 -14.57 -25.01 -4.93
C PHE A 128 -14.33 -23.55 -4.57
N ASP A 129 -14.82 -23.09 -3.41
CA ASP A 129 -14.54 -21.74 -2.91
C ASP A 129 -13.04 -21.56 -2.65
N ARG A 130 -12.37 -22.58 -2.10
CA ARG A 130 -10.91 -22.56 -1.90
C ARG A 130 -10.13 -22.49 -3.22
N ILE A 131 -10.58 -23.18 -4.26
CA ILE A 131 -9.98 -23.09 -5.60
C ILE A 131 -10.17 -21.67 -6.16
N GLY A 132 -11.37 -21.11 -6.04
CA GLY A 132 -11.63 -19.72 -6.46
C GLY A 132 -10.78 -18.72 -5.69
N ASN A 133 -10.70 -18.87 -4.36
CA ASN A 133 -9.89 -18.04 -3.48
C ASN A 133 -8.40 -18.09 -3.85
N LEU A 134 -7.85 -19.28 -4.10
CA LEU A 134 -6.51 -19.47 -4.64
C LEU A 134 -6.31 -18.70 -5.95
N GLY A 135 -7.26 -18.83 -6.89
CA GLY A 135 -7.22 -18.10 -8.16
C GLY A 135 -7.16 -16.59 -7.97
N TYR A 136 -7.95 -16.02 -7.05
CA TYR A 136 -7.94 -14.59 -6.75
C TYR A 136 -6.65 -14.12 -6.08
N HIS A 137 -6.08 -14.90 -5.16
CA HIS A 137 -4.78 -14.58 -4.57
C HIS A 137 -3.68 -14.54 -5.64
N LEU A 138 -3.62 -15.54 -6.52
CA LEU A 138 -2.65 -15.57 -7.62
C LEU A 138 -2.84 -14.41 -8.60
N MET A 139 -4.10 -14.05 -8.89
CA MET A 139 -4.43 -12.90 -9.74
C MET A 139 -4.01 -11.57 -9.09
N LEU A 140 -4.19 -11.41 -7.78
CA LEU A 140 -3.72 -10.21 -7.09
C LEU A 140 -2.19 -10.13 -7.11
N GLN A 141 -1.50 -11.25 -6.87
CA GLN A 141 -0.04 -11.31 -6.92
C GLN A 141 0.51 -10.96 -8.31
N SER A 142 -0.15 -11.40 -9.39
CA SER A 142 0.28 -11.10 -10.76
C SER A 142 0.17 -9.62 -11.11
N VAL A 143 -0.69 -8.86 -10.43
CA VAL A 143 -0.78 -7.39 -10.58
C VAL A 143 0.13 -6.65 -9.61
N PHE A 144 0.22 -7.12 -8.36
CA PHE A 144 1.03 -6.49 -7.33
C PHE A 144 2.53 -6.48 -7.68
N MET A 145 3.08 -7.59 -8.18
CA MET A 145 4.52 -7.69 -8.49
C MET A 145 4.98 -6.67 -9.57
N PRO A 146 4.29 -6.54 -10.73
CA PRO A 146 4.55 -5.46 -11.67
C PRO A 146 4.33 -4.07 -11.08
N ALA A 147 3.25 -3.87 -10.30
CA ALA A 147 2.93 -2.57 -9.70
C ALA A 147 4.07 -2.08 -8.80
N MET A 148 4.64 -2.98 -8.00
CA MET A 148 5.79 -2.70 -7.14
C MET A 148 7.06 -2.37 -7.94
N THR A 149 7.25 -2.99 -9.09
CA THR A 149 8.39 -2.69 -9.98
C THR A 149 8.28 -1.27 -10.55
N VAL A 150 7.08 -0.86 -10.97
CA VAL A 150 6.83 0.51 -11.46
C VAL A 150 6.95 1.52 -10.32
N LEU A 151 6.39 1.21 -9.15
CA LEU A 151 6.51 2.06 -7.96
C LEU A 151 7.98 2.29 -7.59
N GLN A 152 8.80 1.24 -7.58
CA GLN A 152 10.25 1.36 -7.33
C GLN A 152 10.90 2.36 -8.31
N ALA A 153 10.52 2.34 -9.58
CA ALA A 153 11.04 3.26 -10.58
C ALA A 153 10.60 4.71 -10.31
N VAL A 154 9.34 4.93 -9.93
CA VAL A 154 8.82 6.27 -9.56
C VAL A 154 9.54 6.81 -8.32
N VAL A 155 9.69 6.00 -7.27
CA VAL A 155 10.43 6.40 -6.06
C VAL A 155 11.87 6.77 -6.40
N ARG A 156 12.56 5.96 -7.21
CA ARG A 156 13.94 6.25 -7.63
C ARG A 156 14.06 7.48 -8.53
N ARG A 157 13.04 7.78 -9.33
CA ARG A 157 13.00 8.98 -10.17
C ARG A 157 12.95 10.24 -9.32
N HIS A 158 12.13 10.26 -8.27
CA HIS A 158 11.94 11.44 -7.42
C HIS A 158 12.98 11.56 -6.32
N LEU A 159 13.27 10.45 -5.64
CA LEU A 159 14.14 10.47 -4.47
C LEU A 159 15.59 10.13 -4.82
N GLY A 160 15.88 9.42 -5.92
CA GLY A 160 17.23 9.07 -6.38
C GLY A 160 17.45 7.56 -6.52
N SER A 161 18.41 7.16 -7.36
CA SER A 161 18.58 5.76 -7.79
C SER A 161 19.14 4.82 -6.73
N ASP A 162 19.77 5.35 -5.68
CA ASP A 162 20.35 4.60 -4.56
C ASP A 162 19.31 4.12 -3.54
N VAL A 163 18.03 4.52 -3.67
CA VAL A 163 16.96 3.98 -2.81
C VAL A 163 16.91 2.45 -2.94
N PRO A 164 17.01 1.71 -1.81
CA PRO A 164 16.94 0.25 -1.80
C PRO A 164 15.62 -0.28 -2.35
N ASN A 165 15.52 -1.61 -2.48
CA ASN A 165 14.26 -2.23 -2.87
C ASN A 165 13.19 -2.01 -1.79
N LEU A 166 12.04 -1.47 -2.17
CA LEU A 166 10.95 -1.14 -1.24
C LEU A 166 10.38 -2.37 -0.53
N MET A 167 10.38 -3.54 -1.17
CA MET A 167 9.92 -4.78 -0.53
C MET A 167 10.89 -5.25 0.55
N ASP A 168 12.19 -5.10 0.34
CA ASP A 168 13.18 -5.45 1.37
C ASP A 168 13.10 -4.48 2.55
N MET A 169 12.89 -3.19 2.26
CA MET A 169 12.62 -2.20 3.29
C MET A 169 11.35 -2.56 4.07
N SER A 170 10.27 -2.95 3.40
CA SER A 170 9.00 -3.26 4.08
C SER A 170 9.11 -4.35 5.16
N ARG A 171 10.13 -5.21 5.07
CA ARG A 171 10.42 -6.30 6.03
C ARG A 171 11.33 -5.88 7.19
N ASN A 172 11.97 -4.72 7.10
CA ASN A 172 12.89 -4.18 8.10
C ASN A 172 12.22 -3.13 9.01
N VAL A 173 10.93 -3.33 9.32
CA VAL A 173 10.20 -2.50 10.29
C VAL A 173 10.64 -2.88 11.71
N SER A 174 10.76 -1.88 12.59
CA SER A 174 11.12 -2.05 14.02
C SER A 174 9.93 -2.38 14.90
#